data_AF-A0A1G3L035-F1
#
_entry.id   AF-A0A1G3L035-F1
#
_cell.length_a   1.000
_cell.length_b   1.000
_cell.length_c   1.000
_cell.angle_alpha   90.00
_cell.angle_beta   90.00
_cell.angle_gamma   90.00
#
_symmetry.space_group_name_H-M   'P 1'
#
loop_
_entity.id
_entity.type
_entity.pdbx_description
1 polymer ?
#
loop_
_entity_poly.entity_id
_entity_poly.type
_entity_poly.pdbx_seq_one_letter_code
_entity_poly.pdbx_strand_id
1 'polypeptide(L)'
;MGEVNKIRKKEIVDFMDDYLVEHIAELQLVNKGTRKVAFHNFLEELIGYLKDGLKKGEPIEIRGFGSFKKVLRKGKKGRKVKTGELVIFPDYFDIKLKVAKGFKKLLNDK
;
A
#
# COMPACT_ATOMS: atom_id res chain seq x y z
N MET A 1 16.66 14.24 -12.86
CA MET A 1 15.20 14.14 -12.60
C MET A 1 14.82 12.98 -11.66
N GLY A 2 15.55 11.85 -11.67
CA GLY A 2 15.28 10.70 -10.78
C GLY A 2 15.63 10.92 -9.29
N GLU A 3 16.73 11.62 -9.00
CA GLU A 3 17.19 11.83 -7.61
C GLU A 3 16.29 12.80 -6.82
N VAL A 4 15.87 13.92 -7.44
CA VAL A 4 14.95 14.89 -6.84
C VAL A 4 13.58 14.25 -6.52
N ASN A 5 13.11 13.30 -7.33
CA ASN A 5 11.88 12.55 -7.03
C ASN A 5 12.05 11.58 -5.86
N LYS A 6 13.23 10.98 -5.70
CA LYS A 6 13.53 10.06 -4.60
C LYS A 6 13.68 10.81 -3.27
N ILE A 7 14.29 11.99 -3.29
CA ILE A 7 14.43 12.89 -2.13
C ILE A 7 13.04 13.33 -1.65
N ARG A 8 12.20 13.86 -2.54
CA ARG A 8 10.83 14.28 -2.19
C ARG A 8 9.97 13.14 -1.62
N LYS A 9 10.13 11.93 -2.16
CA LYS A 9 9.43 10.74 -1.63
C LYS A 9 9.91 10.37 -0.22
N LYS A 10 11.21 10.50 0.04
CA LYS A 10 11.80 10.27 1.37
C LYS A 10 11.29 11.29 2.38
N GLU A 11 11.27 12.58 2.02
CA GLU A 11 10.78 13.67 2.87
C GLU A 11 9.30 13.50 3.25
N ILE A 12 8.45 13.06 2.32
CA ILE A 12 7.03 12.81 2.58
C ILE A 12 6.84 11.63 3.55
N VAL A 13 7.61 10.55 3.36
CA VAL A 13 7.54 9.38 4.25
C VAL A 13 8.03 9.76 5.65
N ASP A 14 9.17 10.46 5.74
CA ASP A 14 9.72 10.91 7.01
C ASP A 14 8.75 11.87 7.73
N PHE A 15 8.08 12.77 6.99
CA PHE A 15 7.05 13.66 7.53
C PHE A 15 5.82 12.89 8.03
N MET A 16 5.33 11.90 7.27
CA MET A 16 4.18 11.08 7.70
C MET A 16 4.51 10.27 8.95
N ASP A 17 5.69 9.67 9.01
CA ASP A 17 6.16 8.89 10.15
C ASP A 17 6.29 9.78 11.40
N ASP A 18 6.91 10.96 11.27
CA ASP A 18 7.04 11.91 12.39
C ASP A 18 5.68 12.48 12.82
N TYR A 19 4.81 12.85 11.87
CA TYR A 19 3.49 13.39 12.15
C TYR A 19 2.59 12.37 12.87
N LEU A 20 2.54 11.13 12.39
CA LEU A 20 1.70 10.08 12.98
C LEU A 20 2.21 9.67 14.37
N VAL A 21 3.52 9.61 14.57
CA VAL A 21 4.15 9.34 15.88
C VAL A 21 3.80 10.41 16.93
N GLU A 22 3.64 11.67 16.52
CA GLU A 22 3.26 12.76 17.42
C GLU A 22 1.76 12.78 17.75
N HIS A 23 0.91 12.29 16.85
CA HIS A 23 -0.55 12.36 16.96
C HIS A 23 -1.23 11.10 17.54
N ILE A 24 -0.50 10.00 17.74
CA ILE A 24 -1.01 8.85 18.49
C ILE A 24 -0.90 9.16 19.99
N ALA A 25 -2.01 9.56 20.61
CA ALA A 25 -2.09 9.99 22.01
C ALA A 25 -1.51 8.95 23.00
N GLU A 26 -1.69 7.66 22.74
CA GLU A 26 -1.19 6.56 23.58
C GLU A 26 0.34 6.46 23.61
N LEU A 27 1.02 6.99 22.59
CA LEU A 27 2.48 6.99 22.50
C LEU A 27 3.11 8.18 23.23
N GLN A 28 2.34 9.17 23.69
CA GLN A 28 2.88 10.39 24.30
C GLN A 28 3.50 10.18 25.68
N LEU A 29 3.29 9.01 26.30
CA LEU A 29 3.90 8.65 27.59
C LEU A 29 5.34 8.10 27.46
N VAL A 30 5.83 7.86 26.23
CA VAL A 30 7.18 7.32 25.98
C VAL A 30 8.04 8.28 25.13
N ASN A 31 9.36 8.15 25.27
CA ASN A 31 10.30 9.02 24.56
C ASN A 31 10.19 8.89 23.02
N LYS A 32 10.62 9.92 22.29
CA LYS A 32 10.50 10.00 20.82
C LYS A 32 11.12 8.79 20.09
N GLY A 33 12.24 8.27 20.57
CA GLY A 33 12.90 7.10 19.99
C GLY A 33 12.04 5.84 20.08
N THR A 34 11.49 5.57 21.26
CA THR A 34 10.60 4.42 21.50
C THR A 34 9.32 4.50 20.68
N ARG A 35 8.72 5.69 20.51
CA ARG A 35 7.52 5.85 19.67
C ARG A 35 7.77 5.49 18.21
N LYS A 36 8.90 5.92 17.65
CA LYS A 36 9.28 5.59 16.26
C LYS A 36 9.38 4.09 16.04
N VAL A 37 10.04 3.39 16.98
CA VAL A 37 10.18 1.93 16.92
C VAL A 37 8.81 1.24 17.02
N ALA A 38 7.97 1.66 17.95
CA ALA A 38 6.62 1.09 18.12
C ALA A 38 5.76 1.29 16.86
N PHE A 39 5.77 2.48 16.27
CA PHE A 39 5.04 2.78 15.04
C PHE A 39 5.54 1.95 13.85
N HIS A 40 6.87 1.83 13.70
CA HIS A 40 7.45 1.02 12.64
C HIS A 40 7.03 -0.45 12.77
N ASN A 41 7.15 -1.03 13.97
CA ASN A 41 6.73 -2.40 14.23
C ASN A 41 5.24 -2.61 13.93
N PHE A 42 4.38 -1.66 14.34
CA PHE A 42 2.96 -1.71 14.02
C PHE A 42 2.69 -1.72 12.51
N LEU A 43 3.39 -0.88 11.74
CA LEU A 43 3.25 -0.87 10.28
C LEU A 43 3.72 -2.18 9.65
N GLU A 44 4.83 -2.75 10.13
CA GLU A 44 5.32 -4.04 9.67
C GLU A 44 4.32 -5.17 9.95
N GLU A 45 3.74 -5.20 11.16
CA GLU A 45 2.72 -6.17 11.54
C GLU A 45 1.44 -6.02 10.69
N LEU A 46 0.97 -4.79 10.48
CA LEU A 46 -0.17 -4.49 9.61
C LEU A 46 0.07 -4.99 8.18
N ILE A 47 1.26 -4.72 7.62
CA ILE A 47 1.64 -5.20 6.30
C ILE A 47 1.74 -6.73 6.27
N GLY A 48 2.26 -7.35 7.34
CA GLY A 48 2.29 -8.80 7.53
C GLY A 48 0.89 -9.40 7.47
N TYR A 49 -0.04 -8.87 8.26
CA TYR A 49 -1.44 -9.27 8.27
C TYR A 49 -2.08 -9.14 6.88
N LEU A 50 -1.83 -8.03 6.17
CA LEU A 50 -2.31 -7.82 4.81
C LEU A 50 -1.79 -8.90 3.85
N LYS A 51 -0.50 -9.21 3.90
CA LYS A 51 0.12 -10.25 3.04
C LYS A 51 -0.49 -11.62 3.31
N ASP A 52 -0.64 -12.00 4.57
CA ASP A 52 -1.12 -13.33 4.95
C ASP A 52 -2.59 -13.54 4.59
N GLY A 53 -3.46 -12.57 4.87
CA GLY A 53 -4.87 -12.66 4.48
C GLY A 53 -5.03 -12.70 2.95
N LEU A 54 -4.29 -11.87 2.21
CA LEU A 54 -4.32 -11.88 0.75
C LEU A 54 -3.77 -13.19 0.15
N LYS A 55 -2.75 -13.80 0.77
CA LYS A 55 -2.23 -15.12 0.35
C LYS A 55 -3.33 -16.19 0.44
N LYS A 56 -4.11 -16.18 1.54
CA LYS A 56 -5.26 -17.06 1.77
C LYS A 56 -6.46 -16.75 0.86
N GLY A 57 -6.47 -15.58 0.22
CA GLY A 57 -7.58 -15.13 -0.63
C GLY A 57 -8.71 -14.43 0.13
N GLU A 58 -8.47 -14.11 1.40
CA GLU A 58 -9.41 -13.38 2.24
C GLU A 58 -9.41 -11.90 1.81
N PRO A 59 -10.59 -11.30 1.55
CA PRO A 59 -10.67 -9.87 1.29
C PRO A 59 -10.44 -9.09 2.58
N ILE A 60 -9.58 -8.08 2.52
CA ILE A 60 -9.26 -7.23 3.68
C ILE A 60 -9.81 -5.83 3.42
N GLU A 61 -10.55 -5.28 4.38
CA GLU A 61 -11.12 -3.94 4.31
C GLU A 61 -10.47 -3.02 5.34
N ILE A 62 -9.98 -1.87 4.86
CA ILE A 62 -9.63 -0.73 5.69
C ILE A 62 -10.79 0.26 5.56
N ARG A 63 -11.65 0.30 6.59
CA ARG A 63 -12.85 1.16 6.59
C ARG A 63 -12.47 2.61 6.30
N GLY A 64 -13.28 3.29 5.49
CA GLY A 64 -13.01 4.66 5.06
C GLY A 64 -11.96 4.79 3.95
N PHE A 65 -11.04 3.84 3.79
CA PHE A 65 -10.00 3.86 2.76
C PHE A 65 -10.37 3.00 1.54
N GLY A 66 -10.57 1.70 1.74
CA GLY A 66 -10.84 0.77 0.66
C GLY A 66 -10.62 -0.69 1.04
N SER A 67 -10.84 -1.58 0.07
CA SER A 67 -10.70 -3.03 0.24
C SER A 67 -9.67 -3.61 -0.72
N PHE A 68 -8.88 -4.57 -0.25
CA PHE A 68 -7.92 -5.35 -1.01
C PHE A 68 -8.49 -6.76 -1.24
N LYS A 69 -8.39 -7.25 -2.48
CA LYS A 69 -8.85 -8.60 -2.83
C LYS A 69 -7.88 -9.28 -3.78
N LYS A 70 -7.52 -10.53 -3.49
CA LYS A 70 -6.81 -11.41 -4.42
C LYS A 70 -7.73 -11.72 -5.61
N VAL A 71 -7.24 -11.48 -6.82
CA VAL A 71 -7.97 -11.75 -8.07
C VAL A 71 -7.11 -12.58 -9.01
N LEU A 72 -7.73 -13.55 -9.68
CA LEU A 72 -7.09 -14.27 -10.79
C LEU A 72 -7.20 -13.40 -12.05
N ARG A 73 -6.06 -13.12 -12.67
CA ARG A 73 -5.97 -12.48 -13.97
C ARG A 73 -5.71 -13.55 -15.00
N LYS A 74 -6.60 -13.66 -15.98
CA LYS A 74 -6.41 -14.56 -17.11
C LYS A 74 -5.18 -14.12 -17.91
N GLY A 75 -4.38 -15.10 -18.26
CA GLY A 75 -3.28 -14.98 -19.18
C GLY A 75 -3.74 -14.41 -20.52
N LYS A 76 -2.83 -13.75 -21.21
CA LYS A 76 -3.10 -13.12 -22.51
C LYS A 76 -1.94 -13.32 -23.44
N LYS A 77 -2.23 -13.30 -24.74
CA LYS A 77 -1.20 -13.18 -25.78
C LYS A 77 -0.73 -11.75 -25.81
N GLY A 78 0.57 -11.54 -25.83
CA GLY A 78 1.18 -10.23 -25.99
C GLY A 78 2.47 -10.30 -26.80
N ARG A 79 3.17 -9.18 -26.89
CA ARG A 79 4.46 -9.08 -27.56
C ARG A 79 5.51 -8.51 -26.62
N LYS A 80 6.73 -9.03 -26.70
CA LYS A 80 7.88 -8.35 -26.10
C LYS A 80 8.10 -7.02 -26.81
N VAL A 81 8.04 -5.92 -26.07
CA VAL A 81 8.15 -4.55 -26.62
C VAL A 81 9.44 -4.36 -27.42
N LYS A 82 10.54 -5.01 -27.00
CA LYS A 82 11.85 -4.86 -27.65
C LYS A 82 12.04 -5.74 -28.89
N THR A 83 11.50 -6.96 -28.93
CA THR A 83 11.80 -7.94 -30.00
C THR A 83 10.60 -8.24 -30.91
N GLY A 84 9.39 -7.83 -30.55
CA GLY A 84 8.17 -8.12 -31.31
C GLY A 84 7.70 -9.57 -31.23
N GLU A 85 8.46 -10.46 -30.61
CA GLU A 85 8.13 -11.87 -30.43
C GLU A 85 6.79 -12.03 -29.68
N LEU A 86 5.95 -12.94 -30.19
CA LEU A 86 4.71 -13.32 -29.54
C LEU A 86 5.01 -14.16 -28.31
N VAL A 87 4.46 -13.74 -27.16
CA VAL A 87 4.60 -14.44 -25.88
C VAL A 87 3.22 -14.66 -25.29
N ILE A 88 3.00 -15.86 -24.75
CA ILE A 88 1.81 -16.20 -23.99
C ILE A 88 2.13 -15.94 -22.52
N PHE A 89 1.44 -14.99 -21.91
CA PHE A 89 1.52 -14.76 -20.48
C PHE A 89 0.56 -15.72 -19.77
N PRO A 90 1.01 -16.52 -18.79
CA PRO A 90 0.15 -17.43 -18.06
C PRO A 90 -0.83 -16.69 -17.14
N ASP A 91 -1.83 -17.41 -16.64
CA ASP A 91 -2.69 -16.94 -15.57
C ASP A 91 -1.86 -16.60 -14.33
N TYR A 92 -2.20 -15.51 -13.65
CA TYR A 92 -1.49 -15.07 -12.45
C TYR A 92 -2.44 -14.43 -11.44
N PHE A 93 -2.04 -14.46 -10.16
CA PHE A 93 -2.77 -13.75 -9.12
C PHE A 93 -2.26 -12.31 -8.98
N ASP A 94 -3.20 -11.41 -8.75
CA ASP A 94 -2.99 -9.98 -8.57
C ASP A 94 -3.83 -9.47 -7.38
N ILE A 95 -3.56 -8.26 -6.92
CA ILE A 95 -4.31 -7.60 -5.85
C ILE A 95 -5.14 -6.48 -6.46
N LYS A 96 -6.46 -6.58 -6.32
CA LYS A 96 -7.38 -5.50 -6.68
C LYS A 96 -7.64 -4.62 -5.46
N LEU A 97 -7.24 -3.36 -5.54
CA LEU A 97 -7.67 -2.31 -4.61
C LEU A 97 -8.99 -1.70 -5.09
N LYS A 98 -9.99 -1.63 -4.20
CA LYS A 98 -11.25 -0.92 -4.42
C LYS A 98 -11.38 0.19 -3.38
N VAL A 99 -11.20 1.43 -3.82
CA VAL A 99 -11.32 2.62 -2.97
C VAL A 99 -12.74 2.77 -2.44
N ALA A 100 -12.87 3.12 -1.16
CA ALA A 100 -14.13 3.34 -0.48
C ALA A 100 -14.91 4.49 -1.13
N LYS A 101 -16.25 4.40 -1.11
CA LYS A 101 -17.12 5.41 -1.73
C LYS A 101 -16.90 6.80 -1.12
N GLY A 102 -16.81 6.88 0.21
CA GLY A 102 -16.57 8.14 0.93
C GLY A 102 -15.26 8.81 0.50
N PHE A 103 -14.17 8.03 0.40
CA PHE A 103 -12.89 8.57 -0.06
C PHE A 103 -12.92 8.98 -1.53
N LYS A 104 -13.57 8.20 -2.40
CA LYS A 104 -13.77 8.62 -3.79
C LYS A 104 -14.54 9.94 -3.89
N LYS A 105 -15.57 10.13 -3.07
CA LYS A 105 -16.34 11.37 -3.04
C LYS A 105 -15.45 12.53 -2.61
N LEU A 106 -14.72 12.39 -1.50
CA LEU A 106 -13.75 13.39 -1.02
C LEU A 106 -12.77 13.84 -2.12
N LEU A 107 -12.25 12.90 -2.93
CA LEU A 107 -11.31 13.22 -4.01
C LEU A 107 -11.94 13.94 -5.22
N ASN A 108 -13.26 13.91 -5.37
CA ASN A 108 -13.98 14.50 -6.50
C ASN A 108 -14.96 15.61 -6.08
N ASP A 109 -15.11 15.87 -4.79
CA ASP A 109 -15.82 17.04 -4.28
C ASP A 109 -15.00 18.29 -4.66
N LYS A 110 -15.65 19.22 -5.37
CA LYS A 110 -15.09 20.52 -5.77
C LYS A 110 -15.40 21.56 -4.71
#